data_AF-A0A816FUC6-F1
#
_entry.id   AF-A0A816FUC6-F1
#
_cell.length_a   1.000
_cell.length_b   1.000
_cell.length_c   1.000
_cell.angle_alpha   90.00
_cell.angle_beta   90.00
_cell.angle_gamma   90.00
#
_symmetry.space_group_name_H-M   'P 1'
#
loop_
_entity.id
_entity.type
_entity.pdbx_description
1 polymer ?
#
loop_
_entity_poly.entity_id
_entity_poly.type
_entity_poly.pdbx_seq_one_letter_code
_entity_poly.pdbx_strand_id
1 'polypeptide(L)'
;MIRLLWHSQHQVTLFTIRLTIGNEQRNLAIISNYMEHTTAFVHCAQKILAEFIKKNFPLIEKVNYVSDGTSAHFKNNFSIFNLAHHKTDFGLDARWTFTATVHGKSAGDGVDALLKTTARHTTLIKNILMSNSKDFFEFSQKQQLETARRSNKDTPGVHVFYLESDEVEEVKKNYLKSSNEKLRLAGTIQGVRSTRAFKPISRSTVQYNITSRSTQTKTFTFKQTPFIFHLSINVFAISLDLDT
;
A
#
# COMPACT_ATOMS: atom_id res chain seq x y z
N MET A 1 -19.35 3.97 3.58
CA MET A 1 -19.84 2.79 2.85
C MET A 1 -21.12 3.19 2.13
N ILE A 2 -21.04 3.54 0.84
CA ILE A 2 -22.23 3.87 0.05
C ILE A 2 -22.74 2.56 -0.56
N ARG A 3 -23.86 2.07 -0.03
CA ARG A 3 -24.61 0.93 -0.59
C ARG A 3 -25.55 1.50 -1.65
N LEU A 4 -25.23 1.28 -2.92
CA LEU A 4 -26.15 1.52 -4.03
C LEU A 4 -26.69 0.17 -4.51
N LEU A 5 -28.01 0.09 -4.63
CA LEU A 5 -28.82 -1.05 -5.04
C LEU A 5 -28.41 -1.62 -6.41
N TRP A 6 -27.57 -2.67 -6.47
CA TRP A 6 -27.52 -3.60 -7.62
C TRP A 6 -26.98 -4.97 -7.15
N HIS A 7 -27.86 -5.96 -7.00
CA HIS A 7 -27.47 -7.34 -6.68
C HIS A 7 -26.70 -7.94 -7.88
N SER A 8 -25.47 -8.42 -7.67
CA SER A 8 -24.57 -9.11 -8.63
C SER A 8 -23.62 -8.28 -9.51
N GLN A 9 -23.05 -7.19 -9.00
CA GLN A 9 -21.85 -6.59 -9.64
C GLN A 9 -20.58 -7.09 -8.95
N HIS A 10 -19.56 -7.48 -9.73
CA HIS A 10 -18.22 -7.76 -9.21
C HIS A 10 -17.71 -6.52 -8.49
N GLN A 11 -17.49 -6.64 -7.19
CA GLN A 11 -16.97 -5.54 -6.39
C GLN A 11 -15.50 -5.30 -6.76
N VAL A 12 -15.05 -4.05 -6.64
CA VAL A 12 -13.69 -3.65 -6.96
C VAL A 12 -13.11 -2.88 -5.78
N THR A 13 -11.87 -3.22 -5.42
CA THR A 13 -11.10 -2.48 -4.44
C THR A 13 -10.38 -1.33 -5.12
N LEU A 14 -10.51 -0.14 -4.52
CA LEU A 14 -9.81 1.07 -4.94
C LEU A 14 -9.01 1.63 -3.77
N PHE A 15 -7.70 1.67 -3.92
CA PHE A 15 -6.76 2.19 -2.92
C PHE A 15 -6.07 3.43 -3.48
N THR A 16 -6.36 4.59 -2.90
CA THR A 16 -5.86 5.88 -3.41
C THR A 16 -4.74 6.42 -2.52
N ILE A 17 -3.73 7.00 -3.17
CA ILE A 17 -2.55 7.54 -2.52
C ILE A 17 -2.33 8.95 -3.06
N ARG A 18 -2.19 9.92 -2.15
CA ARG A 18 -1.63 11.23 -2.49
C ARG A 18 -0.17 11.24 -2.08
N LEU A 19 0.70 11.53 -3.03
CA LEU A 19 2.14 11.68 -2.86
C LEU A 19 2.52 13.16 -2.95
N THR A 20 3.31 13.63 -1.98
CA THR A 20 3.84 15.00 -1.96
C THR A 20 5.35 14.92 -1.92
N ILE A 21 6.03 15.55 -2.89
CA ILE A 21 7.48 15.57 -3.03
C ILE A 21 7.91 17.03 -3.21
N GLY A 22 8.44 17.64 -2.13
CA GLY A 22 8.69 19.08 -2.12
C GLY A 22 7.40 19.86 -2.41
N ASN A 23 7.41 20.65 -3.48
CA ASN A 23 6.25 21.42 -3.96
C ASN A 23 5.39 20.64 -4.97
N GLU A 24 5.83 19.46 -5.39
CA GLU A 24 5.12 18.63 -6.36
C GLU A 24 4.12 17.71 -5.67
N GLN A 25 2.96 17.52 -6.30
CA GLN A 25 1.96 16.53 -5.89
C GLN A 25 1.70 15.54 -7.02
N ARG A 26 1.55 14.27 -6.65
CA ARG A 26 1.15 13.17 -7.55
C ARG A 26 0.01 12.39 -6.90
N ASN A 27 -0.95 11.98 -7.71
CA ASN A 27 -2.05 11.12 -7.27
C ASN A 27 -1.86 9.74 -7.88
N LEU A 28 -2.01 8.70 -7.06
CA LEU A 28 -1.98 7.32 -7.48
C LEU A 28 -3.28 6.63 -7.07
N ALA A 29 -3.69 5.66 -7.88
CA ALA A 29 -4.82 4.79 -7.61
C ALA A 29 -4.43 3.35 -7.94
N ILE A 30 -4.63 2.42 -7.01
CA ILE A 30 -4.43 0.99 -7.20
C ILE A 30 -5.82 0.35 -7.23
N ILE A 31 -6.14 -0.26 -8.35
CA ILE A 31 -7.39 -1.00 -8.58
C ILE A 31 -7.09 -2.49 -8.43
N SER A 32 -7.99 -3.24 -7.77
CA SER A 32 -7.79 -4.66 -7.52
C SER A 32 -9.11 -5.43 -7.46
N ASN A 33 -9.10 -6.69 -7.89
CA ASN A 33 -10.13 -7.71 -7.59
C ASN A 33 -10.03 -8.26 -6.16
N TYR A 34 -8.98 -7.92 -5.41
CA TYR A 34 -8.83 -8.38 -4.04
C TYR A 34 -9.74 -7.62 -3.07
N MET A 35 -10.71 -8.31 -2.47
CA MET A 35 -11.76 -7.69 -1.66
C MET A 35 -11.39 -7.47 -0.20
N GLU A 36 -10.35 -8.13 0.30
CA GLU A 36 -9.95 -8.03 1.70
C GLU A 36 -8.91 -6.93 1.89
N HIS A 37 -9.21 -5.90 2.68
CA HIS A 37 -8.19 -4.93 3.08
C HIS A 37 -7.35 -5.50 4.22
N THR A 38 -6.37 -6.34 3.89
CA THR A 38 -5.43 -6.97 4.83
C THR A 38 -4.07 -6.26 4.83
N THR A 39 -3.21 -6.58 5.81
CA THR A 39 -1.82 -6.10 5.80
C THR A 39 -1.04 -6.57 4.57
N ALA A 40 -1.34 -7.76 4.03
CA ALA A 40 -0.72 -8.25 2.80
C ALA A 40 -1.05 -7.36 1.59
N PHE A 41 -2.32 -6.93 1.48
CA PHE A 41 -2.74 -5.98 0.46
C PHE A 41 -1.98 -4.65 0.58
N VAL A 42 -1.86 -4.12 1.81
CA VAL A 42 -1.11 -2.87 2.06
C VAL A 42 0.37 -3.03 1.69
N HIS A 43 0.98 -4.18 1.97
CA HIS A 43 2.36 -4.46 1.58
C HIS A 43 2.54 -4.46 0.06
N CYS A 44 1.65 -5.13 -0.69
CA CYS A 44 1.69 -5.10 -2.16
C CYS A 44 1.49 -3.68 -2.70
N ALA A 45 0.57 -2.91 -2.10
CA ALA A 45 0.38 -1.50 -2.46
C ALA A 45 1.64 -0.64 -2.20
N GLN A 46 2.35 -0.89 -1.08
CA GLN A 46 3.62 -0.24 -0.77
C GLN A 46 4.72 -0.61 -1.77
N LYS A 47 4.77 -1.87 -2.24
CA LYS A 47 5.69 -2.30 -3.29
C LYS A 47 5.48 -1.50 -4.58
N ILE A 48 4.25 -1.42 -5.07
CA ILE A 48 3.88 -0.65 -6.27
C ILE A 48 4.29 0.83 -6.10
N LEU A 49 3.98 1.41 -4.93
CA LEU A 49 4.36 2.79 -4.64
C LEU A 49 5.88 2.99 -4.64
N ALA A 50 6.64 2.07 -4.03
CA ALA A 50 8.09 2.18 -3.95
C ALA A 50 8.75 2.05 -5.33
N GLU A 51 8.25 1.16 -6.19
CA GLU A 51 8.69 1.03 -7.59
C GLU A 51 8.40 2.31 -8.38
N PHE A 52 7.20 2.89 -8.20
CA PHE A 52 6.85 4.18 -8.80
C PHE A 52 7.80 5.30 -8.33
N ILE A 53 8.08 5.39 -7.03
CA ILE A 53 8.97 6.41 -6.47
C ILE A 53 10.38 6.25 -7.03
N LYS A 54 10.95 5.04 -7.00
CA LYS A 54 12.31 4.79 -7.52
C LYS A 54 12.44 5.13 -9.00
N LYS A 55 11.41 4.84 -9.80
CA LYS A 55 11.42 5.11 -11.24
C LYS A 55 11.33 6.61 -11.56
N ASN A 56 10.47 7.35 -10.87
CA ASN A 56 10.17 8.74 -11.22
C ASN A 56 10.98 9.76 -10.38
N PHE A 57 11.46 9.35 -9.20
CA PHE A 57 12.16 10.19 -8.23
C PHE A 57 13.35 9.43 -7.63
N PRO A 58 14.38 9.10 -8.43
CA PRO A 58 15.48 8.23 -8.03
C PRO A 58 16.32 8.76 -6.86
N LEU A 59 16.27 10.08 -6.61
CA LEU A 59 16.96 10.73 -5.48
C LEU A 59 16.23 10.58 -4.15
N ILE A 60 15.00 10.05 -4.13
CA ILE A 60 14.24 9.87 -2.91
C ILE A 60 14.70 8.60 -2.20
N GLU A 61 15.25 8.77 -1.01
CA GLU A 61 15.71 7.65 -0.18
C GLU A 61 14.70 7.27 0.90
N LYS A 62 13.72 8.13 1.18
CA LYS A 62 12.84 7.99 2.34
C LYS A 62 11.38 8.36 2.06
N VAL A 63 10.47 7.54 2.58
CA VAL A 63 9.01 7.72 2.53
C VAL A 63 8.45 7.96 3.93
N ASN A 64 7.51 8.90 4.06
CA ASN A 64 6.74 9.08 5.30
C ASN A 64 5.28 8.76 5.01
N TYR A 65 4.83 7.59 5.44
CA TYR A 65 3.43 7.17 5.35
C TYR A 65 2.58 7.93 6.36
N VAL A 66 1.44 8.41 5.90
CA VAL A 66 0.39 8.99 6.74
C VAL A 66 -0.92 8.28 6.40
N SER A 67 -1.50 7.57 7.37
CA SER A 67 -2.76 6.85 7.16
C SER A 67 -3.69 7.04 8.36
N ASP A 68 -4.93 6.61 8.22
CA ASP A 68 -5.83 6.48 9.37
C ASP A 68 -5.32 5.39 10.35
N GLY A 69 -5.84 5.44 11.57
CA GLY A 69 -5.45 4.54 12.64
C GLY A 69 -6.21 3.21 12.67
N THR A 70 -6.84 2.78 11.57
CA THR A 70 -7.66 1.56 11.60
C THR A 70 -6.81 0.31 11.75
N SER A 71 -7.18 -0.53 12.72
CA SER A 71 -6.36 -1.67 13.12
C SER A 71 -6.42 -2.85 12.13
N ALA A 72 -7.45 -2.91 11.29
CA ALA A 72 -7.65 -4.02 10.36
C ALA A 72 -6.51 -4.13 9.33
N HIS A 73 -6.03 -3.00 8.81
CA HIS A 73 -5.04 -2.99 7.74
C HIS A 73 -3.83 -2.10 7.98
N PHE A 74 -3.98 -0.95 8.64
CA PHE A 74 -2.87 -0.01 8.80
C PHE A 74 -2.18 -0.13 10.15
N LYS A 75 -2.93 -0.19 11.24
CA LYS A 75 -2.41 -0.04 12.60
C LYS A 75 -2.39 -1.36 13.39
N ASN A 76 -1.58 -2.30 12.92
CA ASN A 76 -1.34 -3.58 13.58
C ASN A 76 0.16 -3.95 13.61
N ASN A 77 0.52 -4.98 14.37
CA ASN A 77 1.91 -5.38 14.54
C ASN A 77 2.57 -5.83 13.22
N PHE A 78 1.81 -6.41 12.30
CA PHE A 78 2.33 -6.85 11.01
C PHE A 78 2.73 -5.64 10.16
N SER A 79 1.90 -4.59 10.12
CA SER A 79 2.21 -3.36 9.41
C SER A 79 3.45 -2.66 10.00
N ILE A 80 3.65 -2.74 11.32
CA ILE A 80 4.86 -2.23 11.98
C ILE A 80 6.09 -3.11 11.68
N PHE A 81 5.92 -4.43 11.61
CA PHE A 81 6.98 -5.35 11.22
C PHE A 81 7.44 -5.10 9.77
N ASN A 82 6.49 -4.90 8.86
CA ASN A 82 6.76 -4.51 7.47
C ASN A 82 7.49 -3.17 7.41
N LEU A 83 7.08 -2.20 8.24
CA LEU A 83 7.78 -0.91 8.33
C LEU A 83 9.26 -1.08 8.75
N ALA A 84 9.57 -2.05 9.64
CA ALA A 84 10.94 -2.34 10.04
C ALA A 84 11.79 -2.99 8.93
N HIS A 85 11.16 -3.72 8.01
CA HIS A 85 11.82 -4.39 6.89
C HIS A 85 11.78 -3.58 5.59
N HIS A 86 11.05 -2.48 5.55
CA HIS A 86 10.80 -1.64 4.37
C HIS A 86 12.06 -1.26 3.58
N LYS A 87 13.19 -0.97 4.24
CA LYS A 87 14.45 -0.64 3.56
C LYS A 87 15.01 -1.84 2.79
N THR A 88 14.93 -3.04 3.38
CA THR A 88 15.38 -4.28 2.76
C THR A 88 14.44 -4.66 1.61
N ASP A 89 13.13 -4.57 1.84
CA ASP A 89 12.14 -5.07 0.89
C ASP A 89 11.96 -4.14 -0.32
N PHE A 90 12.08 -2.83 -0.11
CA PHE A 90 11.78 -1.83 -1.14
C PHE A 90 12.93 -0.92 -1.52
N GLY A 91 14.02 -0.90 -0.74
CA GLY A 91 15.17 -0.01 -0.95
C GLY A 91 14.99 1.40 -0.37
N LEU A 92 13.84 1.69 0.26
CA LEU A 92 13.50 3.00 0.79
C LEU A 92 13.39 2.97 2.32
N ASP A 93 13.91 3.98 3.00
CA ASP A 93 13.66 4.16 4.42
C ASP A 93 12.22 4.61 4.63
N ALA A 94 11.56 4.15 5.69
CA ALA A 94 10.17 4.50 5.92
C ALA A 94 9.88 4.95 7.34
N ARG A 95 8.93 5.86 7.48
CA ARG A 95 8.27 6.19 8.75
C ARG A 95 6.77 6.12 8.55
N TRP A 96 6.03 5.82 9.61
CA TRP A 96 4.58 5.76 9.53
C TRP A 96 3.94 6.56 10.66
N THR A 97 3.11 7.52 10.28
CA THR A 97 2.30 8.33 11.19
C THR A 97 0.82 7.99 10.99
N PHE A 98 0.10 7.81 12.09
CA PHE A 98 -1.32 7.51 12.09
C PHE A 98 -2.11 8.71 12.61
N THR A 99 -3.16 9.09 11.89
CA THR A 99 -4.06 10.15 12.34
C THR A 99 -4.92 9.69 13.53
N ALA A 100 -5.52 10.64 14.24
CA ALA A 100 -6.33 10.39 15.43
C ALA A 100 -7.63 9.60 15.13
N THR A 101 -8.15 9.80 13.93
CA THR A 101 -9.49 9.40 13.53
C THR A 101 -9.42 8.06 12.82
N VAL A 102 -10.18 7.08 13.31
CA VAL A 102 -10.36 5.77 12.64
C VAL A 102 -11.13 5.93 11.30
N HIS A 103 -11.79 7.07 11.10
CA HIS A 103 -12.56 7.42 9.91
C HIS A 103 -12.20 8.81 9.35
N GLY A 104 -10.93 9.20 9.43
CA GLY A 104 -10.49 10.45 8.84
C GLY A 104 -10.61 10.42 7.33
N LYS A 105 -11.40 11.33 6.75
CA LYS A 105 -11.34 11.63 5.32
C LYS A 105 -9.88 11.87 4.94
N SER A 106 -9.42 11.18 3.90
CA SER A 106 -8.04 11.24 3.47
C SER A 106 -7.89 12.26 2.34
N ALA A 107 -6.66 12.71 2.09
CA ALA A 107 -6.39 13.52 0.91
C ALA A 107 -6.61 12.75 -0.42
N GLY A 108 -6.71 11.42 -0.36
CA GLY A 108 -7.00 10.53 -1.49
C GLY A 108 -8.48 10.42 -1.85
N ASP A 109 -9.40 10.93 -1.03
CA ASP A 109 -10.85 10.78 -1.24
C ASP A 109 -11.33 11.48 -2.52
N GLY A 110 -10.67 12.58 -2.92
CA GLY A 110 -10.97 13.27 -4.19
C GLY A 110 -10.59 12.45 -5.42
N VAL A 111 -9.51 11.66 -5.34
CA VAL A 111 -9.07 10.76 -6.42
C VAL A 111 -10.08 9.61 -6.58
N ASP A 112 -10.50 9.05 -5.45
CA ASP A 112 -11.52 7.99 -5.40
C ASP A 112 -12.85 8.48 -6.00
N ALA A 113 -13.31 9.66 -5.57
CA ALA A 113 -14.52 10.28 -6.07
C ALA A 113 -14.44 10.58 -7.58
N LEU A 114 -13.29 11.07 -8.07
CA LEU A 114 -13.06 11.34 -9.49
C LEU A 114 -13.21 10.08 -10.34
N LEU A 115 -12.52 9.00 -9.97
CA LEU A 115 -12.54 7.74 -10.72
C LEU A 115 -13.95 7.12 -10.72
N LYS A 116 -14.59 7.05 -9.55
CA LYS A 116 -15.96 6.52 -9.41
C LYS A 116 -16.98 7.33 -10.20
N THR A 117 -16.90 8.66 -10.12
CA THR A 117 -17.84 9.54 -10.83
C THR A 117 -17.67 9.41 -12.35
N THR A 118 -16.42 9.35 -12.82
CA THR A 118 -16.11 9.22 -14.25
C THR A 118 -16.59 7.87 -14.80
N ALA A 119 -16.34 6.78 -14.07
CA ALA A 119 -16.84 5.46 -14.45
C ALA A 119 -18.36 5.39 -14.42
N ARG A 120 -19.00 5.88 -13.35
CA ARG A 120 -20.46 5.94 -13.25
C ARG A 120 -21.07 6.73 -14.41
N HIS A 121 -20.54 7.90 -14.71
CA HIS A 121 -21.01 8.72 -15.82
C HIS A 121 -20.87 7.97 -17.15
N THR A 122 -19.77 7.26 -17.37
CA THR A 122 -19.54 6.49 -18.60
C THR A 122 -20.51 5.33 -18.72
N THR A 123 -20.74 4.56 -17.66
CA THR A 123 -21.70 3.47 -17.68
C THR A 123 -23.13 3.95 -17.88
N LEU A 124 -23.55 5.01 -17.19
CA LEU A 124 -24.93 5.50 -17.26
C LEU A 124 -25.24 6.26 -18.55
N ILE A 125 -24.30 7.09 -19.05
CA ILE A 125 -24.57 8.01 -20.16
C ILE A 125 -24.05 7.47 -21.49
N LYS A 126 -22.91 6.78 -21.49
CA LYS A 126 -22.32 6.21 -22.72
C LYS A 126 -22.71 4.74 -22.94
N ASN A 127 -23.47 4.15 -22.02
CA ASN A 127 -23.91 2.76 -22.06
C ASN A 127 -22.74 1.76 -22.20
N ILE A 128 -21.58 2.08 -21.60
CA ILE A 128 -20.39 1.21 -21.59
C ILE A 128 -20.39 0.40 -20.30
N LEU A 129 -20.51 -0.92 -20.44
CA LEU A 129 -20.45 -1.85 -19.32
C LEU A 129 -19.00 -2.11 -18.90
N MET A 130 -18.70 -1.93 -17.62
CA MET A 130 -17.47 -2.39 -16.97
C MET A 130 -17.86 -3.52 -16.03
N SER A 131 -17.53 -4.77 -16.39
CA SER A 131 -18.07 -5.96 -15.73
C SER A 131 -17.19 -6.49 -14.61
N ASN A 132 -15.90 -6.14 -14.62
CA ASN A 132 -14.90 -6.59 -13.66
C ASN A 132 -13.89 -5.48 -13.30
N SER A 133 -13.01 -5.76 -12.34
CA SER A 133 -11.97 -4.84 -11.86
C SER A 133 -10.95 -4.45 -12.93
N LYS A 134 -10.64 -5.35 -13.86
CA LYS A 134 -9.70 -5.12 -14.95
C LYS A 134 -10.29 -4.18 -16.00
N ASP A 135 -11.56 -4.34 -16.36
CA ASP A 135 -12.28 -3.40 -17.22
C ASP A 135 -12.26 -1.99 -16.62
N PHE A 136 -12.53 -1.87 -15.31
CA PHE A 136 -12.48 -0.59 -14.61
C PHE A 136 -11.07 0.01 -14.58
N PHE A 137 -10.03 -0.82 -14.44
CA PHE A 137 -8.64 -0.41 -14.53
C PHE A 137 -8.26 0.11 -15.91
N GLU A 138 -8.51 -0.67 -16.97
CA GLU A 138 -8.19 -0.32 -18.35
C GLU A 138 -8.91 0.97 -18.76
N PHE A 139 -10.19 1.08 -18.41
CA PHE A 139 -10.96 2.30 -18.60
C PHE A 139 -10.33 3.50 -17.87
N SER A 140 -10.03 3.35 -16.57
CA SER A 140 -9.49 4.43 -15.75
C SER A 140 -8.12 4.88 -16.27
N GLN A 141 -7.25 3.95 -16.63
CA GLN A 141 -5.94 4.25 -17.19
C GLN A 141 -6.06 5.00 -18.52
N LYS A 142 -6.90 4.51 -19.44
CA LYS A 142 -7.14 5.17 -20.74
C LYS A 142 -7.66 6.59 -20.57
N GLN A 143 -8.66 6.80 -19.70
CA GLN A 143 -9.21 8.14 -19.45
C GLN A 143 -8.18 9.12 -18.90
N GLN A 144 -7.32 8.68 -17.97
CA GLN A 144 -6.28 9.54 -17.40
C GLN A 144 -5.23 9.92 -18.44
N LEU A 145 -4.84 8.99 -19.31
CA LEU A 145 -3.90 9.27 -20.42
C LEU A 145 -4.52 10.21 -21.47
N GLU A 146 -5.78 10.01 -21.85
CA GLU A 146 -6.50 10.90 -22.77
C GLU A 146 -6.63 12.33 -22.20
N THR A 147 -6.91 12.45 -20.91
CA THR A 147 -7.02 13.75 -20.23
C THR A 147 -5.68 14.49 -20.21
N ALA A 148 -4.58 13.77 -19.99
CA ALA A 148 -3.22 14.32 -20.06
C ALA A 148 -2.91 14.87 -21.45
N ARG A 149 -3.16 14.07 -22.48
CA ARG A 149 -2.97 14.44 -23.90
C ARG A 149 -3.77 15.68 -24.27
N ARG A 150 -5.06 15.73 -23.92
CA ARG A 150 -5.93 16.89 -24.20
C ARG A 150 -5.48 18.15 -23.47
N SER A 151 -4.86 18.00 -22.31
CA SER A 151 -4.36 19.11 -21.50
C SER A 151 -2.91 19.48 -21.84
N ASN A 152 -2.33 18.88 -22.88
CA ASN A 152 -0.92 19.03 -23.26
C ASN A 152 0.05 18.82 -22.08
N LYS A 153 -0.22 17.82 -21.24
CA LYS A 153 0.61 17.42 -20.09
C LYS A 153 1.31 16.11 -20.38
N ASP A 154 2.59 16.03 -20.03
CA ASP A 154 3.41 14.82 -20.21
C ASP A 154 2.99 13.66 -19.31
N THR A 155 2.36 13.98 -18.17
CA THR A 155 1.96 12.98 -17.16
C THR A 155 0.46 13.06 -16.85
N PRO A 156 -0.20 11.91 -16.58
CA PRO A 156 -1.59 11.88 -16.14
C PRO A 156 -1.79 12.54 -14.78
N GLY A 157 -3.00 13.08 -14.56
CA GLY A 157 -3.36 13.65 -13.25
C GLY A 157 -3.46 12.62 -12.14
N VAL A 158 -3.77 11.37 -12.49
CA VAL A 158 -3.77 10.19 -11.61
C VAL A 158 -3.04 9.05 -12.30
N HIS A 159 -2.01 8.50 -11.66
CA HIS A 159 -1.36 7.27 -12.10
C HIS A 159 -2.16 6.06 -11.61
N VAL A 160 -2.65 5.25 -12.54
CA VAL A 160 -3.50 4.11 -12.23
C VAL A 160 -2.70 2.81 -12.38
N PHE A 161 -2.74 1.99 -11.34
CA PHE A 161 -2.11 0.67 -11.28
C PHE A 161 -3.16 -0.41 -11.04
N TYR A 162 -2.82 -1.62 -11.41
CA TYR A 162 -3.62 -2.81 -11.14
C TYR A 162 -2.84 -3.75 -10.23
N LEU A 163 -3.55 -4.40 -9.30
CA LEU A 163 -2.99 -5.39 -8.39
C LEU A 163 -3.90 -6.62 -8.43
N GLU A 164 -3.37 -7.75 -8.90
CA GLU A 164 -4.12 -9.01 -8.95
C GLU A 164 -4.28 -9.62 -7.55
N SER A 165 -5.41 -10.29 -7.32
CA SER A 165 -5.69 -11.02 -6.08
C SER A 165 -4.65 -12.10 -5.81
N ASP A 166 -4.15 -12.75 -6.86
CA ASP A 166 -3.21 -13.85 -6.75
C ASP A 166 -1.86 -13.39 -6.18
N GLU A 167 -1.40 -12.19 -6.58
CA GLU A 167 -0.20 -11.56 -6.01
C GLU A 167 -0.39 -11.29 -4.51
N VAL A 168 -1.57 -10.83 -4.10
CA VAL A 168 -1.86 -10.55 -2.69
C VAL A 168 -1.96 -11.84 -1.88
N GLU A 169 -2.58 -12.89 -2.43
CA GLU A 169 -2.72 -14.18 -1.77
C GLU A 169 -1.38 -14.93 -1.65
N GLU A 170 -0.49 -14.81 -2.63
CA GLU A 170 0.87 -15.33 -2.53
C GLU A 170 1.63 -14.65 -1.37
N VAL A 171 1.58 -13.32 -1.33
CA VAL A 171 2.19 -12.53 -0.25
C VAL A 171 1.56 -12.89 1.10
N LYS A 172 0.23 -13.03 1.17
CA LYS A 172 -0.49 -13.46 2.37
C LYS A 172 -0.07 -14.85 2.84
N LYS A 173 0.10 -15.82 1.93
CA LYS A 173 0.63 -17.16 2.25
C LYS A 173 2.05 -17.08 2.81
N ASN A 174 2.92 -16.28 2.19
CA ASN A 174 4.29 -16.07 2.66
C ASN A 174 4.33 -15.37 4.03
N TYR A 175 3.42 -14.42 4.26
CA TYR A 175 3.21 -13.77 5.56
C TYR A 175 2.71 -14.74 6.62
N LEU A 176 1.73 -15.59 6.32
CA LEU A 176 1.18 -16.55 7.28
C LEU A 176 2.21 -17.61 7.67
N LYS A 177 3.04 -18.06 6.71
CA LYS A 177 4.18 -18.94 6.96
C LYS A 177 5.24 -18.25 7.84
N SER A 178 5.61 -17.01 7.53
CA SER A 178 6.65 -16.26 8.26
C SER A 178 6.20 -15.68 9.61
N SER A 179 4.92 -15.30 9.74
CA SER A 179 4.38 -14.58 10.91
C SER A 179 3.97 -15.48 12.05
N ASN A 180 3.52 -16.71 11.77
CA ASN A 180 3.26 -17.65 12.86
C ASN A 180 4.54 -17.95 13.65
N GLU A 181 5.69 -17.91 13.00
CA GLU A 181 6.98 -18.13 13.66
C GLU A 181 7.57 -16.82 14.22
N LYS A 182 7.68 -15.77 13.41
CA LYS A 182 8.34 -14.52 13.82
C LYS A 182 7.53 -13.66 14.79
N LEU A 183 6.21 -13.58 14.63
CA LEU A 183 5.35 -12.72 15.46
C LEU A 183 4.99 -13.37 16.81
N ARG A 184 4.90 -14.72 16.86
CA ARG A 184 4.84 -15.46 18.13
C ARG A 184 6.10 -15.28 18.97
N LEU A 185 7.27 -15.22 18.33
CA LEU A 185 8.56 -15.10 19.01
C LEU A 185 8.89 -13.65 19.39
N ALA A 186 8.59 -12.68 18.51
CA ALA A 186 9.03 -11.30 18.64
C ALA A 186 8.28 -10.45 19.68
N GLY A 187 7.09 -10.89 20.12
CA GLY A 187 6.24 -10.19 21.08
C GLY A 187 5.36 -9.11 20.45
N THR A 188 4.35 -8.68 21.21
CA THR A 188 3.37 -7.66 20.79
C THR A 188 3.73 -6.32 21.42
N ILE A 189 3.75 -5.24 20.62
CA ILE A 189 3.82 -3.89 21.16
C ILE A 189 2.52 -3.62 21.93
N GLN A 190 2.61 -3.50 23.25
CA GLN A 190 1.47 -3.12 24.08
C GLN A 190 1.11 -1.66 23.79
N GLY A 191 -0.17 -1.39 23.53
CA GLY A 191 -0.66 -0.03 23.28
C GLY A 191 -0.40 0.51 21.85
N VAL A 192 -0.25 -0.35 20.83
CA VAL A 192 -0.17 0.10 19.43
C VAL A 192 -1.31 1.06 19.08
N ARG A 193 -2.53 0.78 19.54
CA ARG A 193 -3.73 1.60 19.28
C ARG A 193 -3.63 3.04 19.78
N SER A 194 -2.92 3.31 20.88
CA SER A 194 -2.74 4.65 21.44
C SER A 194 -1.52 5.40 20.87
N THR A 195 -0.68 4.71 20.10
CA THR A 195 0.56 5.24 19.52
C THR A 195 0.31 5.87 18.15
N ARG A 196 0.99 6.97 17.81
CA ARG A 196 0.69 7.73 16.57
C ARG A 196 1.83 7.84 15.58
N ALA A 197 3.06 7.58 15.99
CA ALA A 197 4.20 7.63 15.08
C ALA A 197 5.14 6.47 15.35
N PHE A 198 5.62 5.84 14.27
CA PHE A 198 6.58 4.75 14.28
C PHE A 198 7.73 5.07 13.34
N LYS A 199 8.95 4.84 13.82
CA LYS A 199 10.20 5.00 13.07
C LYS A 199 11.08 3.78 13.35
N PRO A 200 11.47 3.00 12.32
CA PRO A 200 12.47 1.96 12.51
C PRO A 200 13.82 2.59 12.85
N ILE A 201 14.47 2.06 13.90
CA ILE A 201 15.87 2.33 14.24
C ILE A 201 16.75 1.23 13.63
N SER A 202 16.27 -0.01 13.65
CA SER A 202 16.94 -1.18 13.09
C SER A 202 15.90 -2.22 12.63
N ARG A 203 16.37 -3.32 12.04
CA ARG A 203 15.52 -4.44 11.58
C ARG A 203 14.66 -5.04 12.69
N SER A 204 15.15 -4.98 13.93
CA SER A 204 14.45 -5.53 15.10
C SER A 204 13.95 -4.45 16.05
N THR A 205 14.25 -3.18 15.84
CA THR A 205 13.91 -2.12 16.81
C THR A 205 13.15 -0.99 16.15
N VAL A 206 11.96 -0.74 16.67
CA VAL A 206 11.10 0.37 16.25
C VAL A 206 10.96 1.35 17.40
N GLN A 207 11.25 2.62 17.12
CA GLN A 207 10.92 3.75 17.97
C GLN A 207 9.47 4.15 17.75
N TYR A 208 8.76 4.47 18.82
CA TYR A 208 7.38 4.89 18.73
C TYR A 208 7.00 5.97 19.75
N ASN A 209 6.12 6.88 19.33
CA ASN A 209 5.69 8.02 20.11
C ASN A 209 4.16 8.06 20.23
N ILE A 210 3.67 8.46 21.41
CA ILE A 210 2.23 8.62 21.68
C ILE A 210 1.63 9.70 20.77
N THR A 211 2.39 10.75 20.46
CA THR A 211 2.02 11.80 19.49
C THR A 211 3.21 12.12 18.57
N SER A 212 2.95 12.62 17.36
CA SER A 212 4.02 12.99 16.40
C SER A 212 4.93 14.13 16.89
N ARG A 213 4.49 14.89 17.90
CA ARG A 213 5.23 16.00 18.52
C ARG A 213 5.88 15.66 19.86
N SER A 214 5.68 14.45 20.39
CA SER A 214 6.23 14.09 21.70
C SER A 214 7.75 13.95 21.66
N THR A 215 8.43 14.55 22.65
CA THR A 215 9.87 14.37 22.93
C THR A 215 10.15 13.06 23.67
N GLN A 216 9.13 12.44 24.29
CA GLN A 216 9.27 11.14 24.94
C GLN A 216 9.11 10.02 23.90
N THR A 217 10.23 9.39 23.57
CA THR A 217 10.27 8.26 22.63
C THR A 217 10.37 6.95 23.40
N LYS A 218 9.54 5.96 23.04
CA LYS A 218 9.70 4.58 23.51
C LYS A 218 10.31 3.74 22.39
N THR A 219 11.03 2.69 22.75
CA THR A 219 11.59 1.73 21.81
C THR A 219 11.02 0.34 22.09
N PHE A 220 10.67 -0.36 21.02
CA PHE A 220 10.33 -1.77 21.09
C PHE A 220 11.32 -2.55 20.26
N THR A 221 11.95 -3.54 20.88
CA THR A 221 12.82 -4.49 20.20
C THR A 221 12.09 -5.82 20.08
N PHE A 222 11.79 -6.21 18.84
CA PHE A 222 11.34 -7.55 18.50
C PHE A 222 12.36 -8.57 19.05
N LYS A 223 11.91 -9.53 19.87
CA LYS A 223 12.79 -10.60 20.34
C LYS A 223 13.35 -11.36 19.14
N GLN A 224 14.66 -11.27 18.93
CA GLN A 224 15.36 -12.10 17.96
C GLN A 224 15.65 -13.45 18.63
N THR A 225 15.33 -14.56 17.98
CA THR A 225 16.04 -15.81 18.21
C THR A 225 17.39 -15.74 17.48
N PRO A 226 18.48 -16.27 18.07
CA PRO A 226 19.78 -16.28 17.42
C PRO A 226 19.73 -17.28 16.27
N PHE A 227 19.48 -16.80 15.06
CA PHE A 227 19.73 -17.57 13.85
C PHE A 227 20.49 -16.69 12.87
N ILE A 228 21.71 -17.14 12.57
CA ILE A 228 22.58 -16.63 11.52
C ILE A 228 21.91 -16.96 10.19
N PHE A 229 21.49 -15.94 9.45
CA PHE A 229 21.35 -16.04 8.00
C PHE A 229 22.02 -14.84 7.35
N HIS A 230 23.13 -15.12 6.65
CA HIS A 230 23.56 -14.36 5.50
C HIS A 230 22.42 -14.41 4.47
N LEU A 231 21.77 -13.28 4.19
CA LEU A 231 20.95 -13.13 2.99
C LEU A 231 21.73 -12.28 2.00
N SER A 232 22.57 -12.95 1.21
CA SER A 232 23.08 -12.44 -0.06
C SER A 232 22.07 -12.85 -1.13
N ILE A 233 21.30 -11.91 -1.69
CA ILE A 233 20.52 -12.20 -2.90
C ILE A 233 21.47 -12.00 -4.08
N ASN A 234 22.12 -13.09 -4.49
CA ASN A 234 22.76 -13.20 -5.81
C ASN A 234 21.73 -13.79 -6.79
N VAL A 235 21.69 -13.18 -7.98
CA VAL A 235 20.98 -13.68 -9.16
C VAL A 235 21.51 -15.07 -9.53
N PHE A 236 20.62 -16.04 -9.77
CA PHE A 236 20.93 -17.27 -10.51
C PHE A 236 19.76 -17.62 -11.41
N ALA A 237 20.03 -17.71 -12.71
CA ALA A 237 19.17 -18.33 -13.71
C ALA A 237 19.44 -19.84 -13.73
N ILE A 238 18.39 -20.66 -13.73
CA ILE A 238 18.42 -22.06 -14.17
C ILE A 238 17.17 -22.29 -15.01
N SER A 239 17.38 -22.60 -16.29
CA SER A 239 16.37 -23.15 -17.20
C SER A 239 16.24 -24.66 -16.93
N LEU A 240 15.01 -25.17 -16.92
CA LEU A 240 14.68 -26.58 -17.09
C LEU A 240 13.27 -26.67 -17.71
N ASP A 241 13.21 -27.03 -18.99
CA ASP A 241 12.02 -27.61 -19.62
C ASP A 241 11.95 -29.11 -19.29
N LEU A 242 10.76 -29.63 -19.01
CA LEU A 242 10.05 -30.67 -19.79
C LEU A 242 8.91 -31.32 -18.97
N ASP A 243 7.76 -31.35 -19.63
CA ASP A 243 6.76 -32.42 -19.74
C ASP A 243 6.09 -33.00 -18.49
N THR A 244 4.82 -32.66 -18.27
CA THR A 244 3.65 -33.38 -18.81
C THR A 244 2.35 -32.65 -18.48
#